data_AF-W1I632-F1
#
_entry.id   AF-W1I632-F1
#
_cell.length_a   1.000
_cell.length_b   1.000
_cell.length_c   1.000
_cell.angle_alpha   90.00
_cell.angle_beta   90.00
_cell.angle_gamma   90.00
#
_symmetry.space_group_name_H-M   'P 1'
#
loop_
_entity.id
_entity.type
_entity.pdbx_description
1 polymer ?
#
loop_
_entity_poly.entity_id
_entity_poly.type
_entity_poly.pdbx_seq_one_letter_code
_entity_poly.pdbx_strand_id
1 'polypeptide(L)' 'MIKWLLGGIFMLLKKVKNWIKDKSTYPVKSVGRPRLQINEMAVRKAYSEGISIAEIARRNRCSETTIRRRLGI' A
#
# COMPACT_ATOMS: atom_id res chain seq x y z
N MET A 1 39.60 32.70 -23.94
CA MET A 1 38.12 32.71 -23.87
C MET A 1 37.47 31.33 -23.70
N ILE A 2 37.97 30.25 -24.31
CA ILE A 2 37.38 28.89 -24.21
C ILE A 2 37.25 28.33 -22.78
N LYS A 3 38.20 28.63 -21.88
CA LYS A 3 38.23 28.11 -20.49
C LYS A 3 37.00 28.52 -19.65
N TRP A 4 36.42 29.69 -19.91
CA TRP A 4 35.24 30.19 -19.20
C TRP A 4 33.93 29.55 -19.70
N LEU A 5 33.86 29.24 -20.99
CA LEU A 5 32.70 28.57 -21.59
C LEU A 5 32.55 27.13 -21.08
N LEU A 6 33.67 26.43 -20.93
CA LEU A 6 33.74 25.07 -20.37
C LEU A 6 33.31 25.02 -18.89
N GLY A 7 33.67 26.04 -18.10
CA GLY A 7 33.27 26.15 -16.69
C GLY A 7 31.75 26.31 -16.50
N GLY A 8 31.12 27.14 -17.35
CA GLY A 8 29.66 27.33 -17.33
C GLY A 8 28.89 26.07 -17.69
N ILE A 9 29.35 25.34 -18.73
CA ILE A 9 28.75 24.06 -19.15
C ILE A 9 28.89 23.00 -18.05
N PHE A 10 30.06 22.90 -17.42
CA PHE A 10 30.27 21.96 -16.32
C PHE A 10 29.34 22.22 -15.13
N MET A 11 29.12 23.50 -14.81
CA MET A 11 28.21 23.90 -13.72
C MET A 11 26.75 23.55 -14.06
N LEU A 12 26.34 23.74 -15.31
CA LEU A 12 25.01 23.35 -15.79
C LEU A 12 24.79 21.83 -15.70
N LEU A 13 25.78 21.04 -16.13
CA LEU A 13 25.72 19.58 -16.05
C LEU A 13 25.62 19.08 -14.61
N LYS A 14 26.38 19.68 -13.67
CA LYS A 14 26.25 19.36 -12.24
C LYS A 14 24.87 19.68 -11.69
N LYS A 15 24.31 20.84 -12.07
CA LYS A 15 22.96 21.25 -11.65
C LYS A 15 21.89 20.27 -12.15
N VAL A 16 21.98 19.85 -13.42
CA VAL A 16 21.07 18.87 -14.02
C VAL A 16 21.21 17.51 -13.32
N LYS A 17 22.44 17.05 -13.05
CA LYS A 17 22.68 15.79 -12.34
C LYS A 17 22.08 15.78 -10.93
N ASN A 18 22.23 16.88 -10.19
CA ASN A 18 21.63 17.02 -8.86
C ASN A 18 20.09 17.04 -8.95
N TRP A 19 19.52 17.78 -9.92
CA TRP A 19 18.07 17.83 -10.13
C TRP A 19 17.46 16.46 -10.47
N ILE A 20 18.15 15.64 -11.26
CA ILE A 20 17.73 14.26 -11.56
C ILE A 20 17.78 13.40 -10.30
N LYS A 21 18.83 13.55 -9.48
CA LYS A 21 18.98 12.81 -8.21
C LYS A 21 17.86 13.17 -7.21
N ASP A 22 17.54 14.46 -7.09
CA ASP A 22 16.48 14.94 -6.20
C ASP A 22 15.10 14.43 -6.65
N LYS A 23 14.82 14.43 -7.97
CA LYS A 23 13.58 13.88 -8.53
C LYS A 23 13.45 12.36 -8.47
N SER A 24 14.56 11.62 -8.34
CA SER A 24 14.54 10.15 -8.26
C SER A 24 14.13 9.60 -6.89
N THR A 25 13.89 10.47 -5.92
CA THR A 25 13.51 10.05 -4.56
C THR A 25 12.01 9.82 -4.49
N TYR A 26 11.55 8.66 -4.96
CA TYR A 26 10.20 8.22 -4.66
C TYR A 26 10.11 7.94 -3.15
N PRO A 27 9.04 8.38 -2.46
CA PRO A 27 8.84 8.00 -1.08
C PRO A 27 8.78 6.47 -1.01
N VAL A 28 9.45 5.89 -0.02
CA VAL A 28 9.42 4.44 0.23
C VAL A 28 7.95 4.01 0.30
N LYS A 29 7.57 2.99 -0.47
CA LYS A 29 6.19 2.49 -0.50
C LYS A 29 5.73 2.21 0.93
N SER A 30 4.60 2.79 1.32
CA SER A 30 4.00 2.54 2.64
C SER A 30 3.66 1.06 2.78
N VAL A 31 3.77 0.52 3.99
CA VAL A 31 3.44 -0.88 4.35
C VAL A 31 1.98 -1.29 4.07
N GLY A 32 1.12 -0.32 3.73
CA GLY A 32 -0.30 -0.54 3.46
C GLY A 32 -1.15 -0.58 4.72
N ARG A 33 -2.47 -0.67 4.55
CA ARG A 33 -3.42 -0.77 5.67
C ARG A 33 -3.33 -2.18 6.29
N PRO A 34 -3.18 -2.31 7.62
CA PRO A 34 -3.19 -3.62 8.27
C PRO A 34 -4.53 -4.31 8.05
N ARG A 35 -4.50 -5.65 7.97
CA ARG A 35 -5.72 -6.45 7.84
C ARG A 35 -6.53 -6.36 9.13
N LEU A 36 -7.86 -6.36 8.99
CA LEU A 36 -8.78 -6.37 10.12
C LEU A 36 -8.56 -7.65 10.95
N GLN A 37 -8.35 -7.52 12.25
CA GLN A 37 -8.18 -8.69 13.12
C GLN A 37 -9.56 -9.28 13.40
N ILE A 38 -9.84 -10.44 12.79
CA ILE A 38 -11.07 -11.21 12.98
C ILE A 38 -10.64 -12.63 13.30
N ASN A 39 -11.33 -13.26 14.26
CA ASN A 39 -11.13 -14.65 14.60
C ASN A 39 -11.71 -15.55 13.48
N GLU A 40 -10.84 -16.12 12.66
CA GLU A 40 -11.22 -16.94 11.52
C GLU A 40 -11.94 -18.22 11.92
N MET A 41 -11.54 -18.83 13.05
CA MET A 41 -12.20 -20.02 13.56
C MET A 41 -13.65 -19.73 13.98
N ALA A 42 -13.89 -18.60 14.64
CA ALA A 42 -15.23 -18.19 15.03
C ALA A 42 -16.13 -17.92 13.80
N VAL A 43 -15.57 -17.30 12.75
CA VAL A 43 -16.28 -17.07 11.47
C VAL A 43 -16.64 -18.39 10.79
N ARG A 44 -15.70 -19.33 10.69
CA ARG A 44 -15.94 -20.65 10.08
C ARG A 44 -16.96 -21.46 10.86
N LYS A 45 -16.89 -21.44 12.20
CA LYS A 45 -17.84 -22.11 13.08
C LYS A 45 -19.25 -21.55 12.88
N ALA A 46 -19.41 -20.23 12.95
CA ALA A 46 -20.71 -19.58 12.73
C ALA A 46 -21.29 -19.90 11.35
N TYR A 47 -20.46 -19.93 10.31
CA TYR A 47 -20.89 -20.31 8.97
C TYR A 47 -21.34 -21.78 8.91
N SER A 48 -20.62 -22.69 9.56
CA SER A 48 -21.01 -24.11 9.64
C SER A 48 -22.30 -24.35 10.41
N GLU A 49 -22.64 -23.46 11.35
CA GLU A 49 -23.90 -23.45 12.09
C GLU A 49 -25.08 -22.89 11.26
N GLY A 50 -24.84 -22.49 10.01
CA GLY A 50 -25.86 -21.96 9.11
C GLY A 50 -26.15 -20.47 9.31
N ILE A 51 -25.33 -19.75 10.08
CA ILE A 51 -25.50 -18.30 10.27
C ILE A 51 -25.17 -17.60 8.94
N SER A 52 -26.04 -16.67 8.53
CA SER A 52 -25.85 -15.92 7.29
C SER A 52 -24.60 -15.04 7.33
N ILE A 53 -23.95 -14.87 6.17
CA ILE A 53 -22.75 -14.02 6.03
C ILE A 53 -23.03 -12.59 6.53
N ALA A 54 -24.21 -12.05 6.24
CA ALA A 54 -24.65 -10.73 6.68
C ALA A 54 -24.71 -10.61 8.21
N GLU A 55 -25.22 -11.65 8.89
CA GLU A 55 -25.29 -11.70 10.35
C GLU A 55 -23.88 -11.83 10.98
N ILE A 56 -23.02 -12.68 10.43
CA ILE A 56 -21.62 -12.82 10.87
C ILE A 56 -20.88 -11.48 10.71
N ALA A 57 -21.10 -10.78 9.58
CA ALA A 57 -20.51 -9.48 9.29
C ALA A 57 -20.96 -8.41 10.31
N ARG A 58 -22.26 -8.37 10.63
CA ARG A 58 -22.82 -7.47 11.66
C ARG A 58 -22.21 -7.73 13.04
N ARG A 59 -22.12 -9.00 13.48
CA ARG A 59 -21.51 -9.38 14.76
C ARG A 59 -20.04 -8.96 14.87
N ASN A 60 -19.29 -9.08 13.76
CA ASN A 60 -17.88 -8.75 13.70
C ASN A 60 -17.60 -7.29 13.26
N ARG A 61 -18.65 -6.46 13.09
CA ARG A 61 -18.56 -5.06 12.64
C ARG A 61 -17.68 -4.89 11.39
N CYS A 62 -17.86 -5.78 10.42
CA CYS A 62 -17.06 -5.80 9.20
C CYS A 62 -17.95 -5.94 7.96
N SER A 63 -17.37 -5.77 6.77
CA SER A 63 -18.10 -5.97 5.52
C SER A 63 -18.33 -7.45 5.24
N GLU A 64 -19.42 -7.79 4.56
CA GLU A 64 -19.68 -9.15 4.08
C GLU A 64 -18.55 -9.68 3.17
N THR A 65 -17.96 -8.79 2.37
CA THR A 65 -16.80 -9.10 1.52
C THR A 65 -15.60 -9.55 2.34
N THR A 66 -15.43 -9.03 3.56
CA THR A 66 -14.37 -9.47 4.47
C THR A 66 -14.62 -10.90 4.94
N ILE A 67 -15.86 -11.23 5.28
CA ILE A 67 -16.25 -12.58 5.71
C ILE A 67 -16.09 -13.60 4.57
N ARG A 68 -16.57 -13.30 3.36
CA ARG A 68 -16.39 -14.17 2.17
C ARG A 68 -14.92 -14.49 1.91
N ARG A 69 -14.05 -13.48 1.98
CA ARG A 69 -12.60 -13.65 1.82
C ARG A 69 -11.97 -14.55 2.89
N ARG A 70 -12.49 -14.57 4.12
CA ARG A 70 -12.01 -15.46 5.20
C ARG A 70 -12.54 -16.89 5.06
N LEU A 71 -13.74 -17.02 4.52
CA LEU A 71 -14.34 -18.32 4.22
C LEU A 71 -13.74 -18.96 2.95
N GLY A 72 -13.17 -18.16 2.04
CA GLY A 72 -12.58 -18.64 0.79
C GLY A 72 -13.62 -18.89 -0.31
N ILE A 73 -14.75 -18.18 -0.26
CA ILE A 73 -15.87 -18.25 -1.21
C ILE A 73 -16.08 -16.94 -1.95
#